data_AF-A0A952HK82-F1
#
_entry.id   AF-A0A952HK82-F1
#
_cell.length_a   1.000
_cell.length_b   1.000
_cell.length_c   1.000
_cell.angle_alpha   90.00
_cell.angle_beta   90.00
_cell.angle_gamma   90.00
#
_symmetry.space_group_name_H-M   'P 1'
#
loop_
_entity.id
_entity.type
_entity.pdbx_description
1 polymer ?
#
loop_
_entity_poly.entity_id
_entity_poly.type
_entity_poly.pdbx_seq_one_letter_code
_entity_poly.pdbx_strand_id
1 'polypeptide(L)'
;FISLQSNLFRPLNLVEKAIFFNKVYHLLSEDEISKTLKLLNLPVNQNTIQTLLVINKLNDDYKKLILNEKINPQILKYYEAFDEKSFLKLLNLGIKLFLSFSEQRELFELAYDLMRVDKLEEFLKELSQILDLEDYNQRKKAYKEAFMKFRYPFYSQKWKRLKEIKSFFTAKGVEVQYVPYLEERDVEIRFKVERLEDLEKRIKFLKSHGREIFSVFDE
;
A
#
# COMPACT_ATOMS: atom_id res chain seq x y z
N PHE A 1 -30.17 14.29 6.03
CA PHE A 1 -31.40 13.48 6.02
C PHE A 1 -31.97 13.50 4.61
N ILE A 2 -32.05 12.33 3.96
CA ILE A 2 -32.68 12.15 2.65
C ILE A 2 -34.16 11.81 2.90
N SER A 3 -35.10 12.42 2.16
CA SER A 3 -36.53 12.15 2.35
C SER A 3 -36.88 10.71 1.97
N LEU A 4 -37.90 10.12 2.60
CA LEU A 4 -38.33 8.75 2.32
C LEU A 4 -38.66 8.55 0.82
N GLN A 5 -39.22 9.59 0.21
CA GLN A 5 -39.57 9.64 -1.21
C GLN A 5 -38.33 9.61 -2.12
N SER A 6 -37.26 10.34 -1.78
CA SER A 6 -36.01 10.31 -2.55
C SER A 6 -35.23 9.01 -2.35
N ASN A 7 -35.42 8.33 -1.22
CA ASN A 7 -34.82 7.02 -0.96
C ASN A 7 -35.48 5.88 -1.77
N LEU A 8 -36.76 6.02 -2.13
CA LEU A 8 -37.51 5.01 -2.90
C LEU A 8 -37.11 4.94 -4.38
N PHE A 9 -36.65 6.05 -4.96
CA PHE A 9 -36.36 6.15 -6.40
C PHE A 9 -34.87 6.25 -6.73
N ARG A 10 -33.99 6.24 -5.72
CA ARG A 10 -32.54 6.29 -5.98
C ARG A 10 -32.01 4.93 -6.44
N PRO A 11 -30.89 4.91 -7.19
CA PRO A 11 -30.16 3.68 -7.44
C PRO A 11 -29.74 3.01 -6.12
N LEU A 12 -29.78 1.68 -6.10
CA LEU A 12 -29.22 0.88 -5.01
C LEU A 12 -27.71 1.16 -4.90
N ASN A 13 -27.21 1.32 -3.68
CA ASN A 13 -25.78 1.38 -3.44
C ASN A 13 -25.15 -0.03 -3.45
N LEU A 14 -23.83 -0.13 -3.40
CA LEU A 14 -23.13 -1.42 -3.49
C LEU A 14 -23.54 -2.40 -2.39
N VAL A 15 -23.74 -1.93 -1.15
CA VAL A 15 -24.15 -2.80 -0.03
C VAL A 15 -25.57 -3.30 -0.21
N GLU A 16 -26.49 -2.47 -0.68
CA GLU A 16 -27.86 -2.87 -1.00
C GLU A 16 -27.92 -3.87 -2.15
N LYS A 17 -27.13 -3.63 -3.21
CA LYS A 17 -26.96 -4.59 -4.31
C LYS A 17 -26.42 -5.93 -3.79
N ALA A 18 -25.45 -5.91 -2.88
CA ALA A 18 -24.92 -7.11 -2.25
C ALA A 18 -25.98 -7.85 -1.43
N ILE A 19 -26.75 -7.14 -0.59
CA ILE A 19 -27.83 -7.73 0.22
C ILE A 19 -28.90 -8.37 -0.68
N PHE A 20 -29.32 -7.66 -1.72
CA PHE A 20 -30.25 -8.20 -2.71
C PHE A 20 -29.67 -9.45 -3.39
N PHE A 21 -28.45 -9.36 -3.91
CA PHE A 21 -27.80 -10.44 -4.63
C PHE A 21 -27.68 -11.70 -3.77
N ASN A 22 -27.31 -11.58 -2.49
CA ASN A 22 -27.18 -12.73 -1.59
C ASN A 22 -28.51 -13.46 -1.34
N LYS A 23 -29.64 -12.75 -1.33
CA LYS A 23 -30.96 -13.38 -1.16
C LYS A 23 -31.36 -14.25 -2.36
N VAL A 24 -30.94 -13.87 -3.56
CA VAL A 24 -31.32 -14.56 -4.79
C VAL A 24 -30.24 -15.51 -5.30
N TYR A 25 -28.97 -15.31 -4.92
CA TYR A 25 -27.80 -16.01 -5.47
C TYR A 25 -27.95 -17.53 -5.54
N HIS A 26 -28.42 -18.16 -4.45
CA HIS A 26 -28.59 -19.62 -4.37
C HIS A 26 -29.73 -20.18 -5.25
N LEU A 27 -30.57 -19.30 -5.81
CA LEU A 27 -31.70 -19.65 -6.67
C LEU A 27 -31.38 -19.44 -8.16
N LEU A 28 -30.24 -18.83 -8.48
CA LEU A 28 -29.87 -18.47 -9.85
C LEU A 28 -28.96 -19.52 -10.49
N SER A 29 -29.22 -19.83 -11.76
CA SER A 29 -28.26 -20.48 -12.66
C SER A 29 -27.15 -19.51 -13.10
N GLU A 30 -26.08 -20.02 -13.72
CA GLU A 30 -24.95 -19.19 -14.18
C GLU A 30 -25.36 -18.08 -15.18
N ASP A 31 -26.27 -18.38 -16.10
CA ASP A 31 -26.82 -17.39 -17.05
C ASP A 31 -27.66 -16.33 -16.33
N GLU A 32 -28.44 -16.74 -15.33
CA GLU A 32 -29.24 -15.83 -14.50
C GLU A 32 -28.40 -14.96 -13.58
N ILE A 33 -27.26 -15.45 -13.10
CA ILE A 33 -26.28 -14.64 -12.36
C ILE A 33 -25.77 -13.50 -13.26
N SER A 34 -25.39 -13.82 -14.50
CA SER A 34 -24.90 -12.83 -15.46
C SER A 34 -25.95 -11.77 -15.79
N LYS A 35 -27.21 -12.19 -15.97
CA LYS A 35 -28.35 -11.27 -16.19
C LYS A 35 -28.61 -10.40 -14.96
N THR A 36 -28.61 -10.99 -13.76
CA THR A 36 -28.80 -10.27 -12.49
C THR A 36 -27.72 -9.20 -12.29
N LEU A 37 -26.45 -9.52 -12.51
CA LEU A 37 -25.36 -8.55 -12.40
C LEU A 37 -25.54 -7.36 -13.36
N LYS A 38 -25.94 -7.62 -14.61
CA LYS A 38 -26.25 -6.55 -15.58
C LYS A 38 -27.42 -5.67 -15.12
N LEU A 39 -28.49 -6.27 -14.60
CA LEU A 39 -29.65 -5.53 -14.05
C LEU A 39 -29.28 -4.66 -12.85
N LEU A 40 -28.31 -5.10 -12.05
CA LEU A 40 -27.77 -4.33 -10.93
C LEU A 40 -26.73 -3.28 -11.37
N ASN A 41 -26.49 -3.10 -12.67
CA ASN A 41 -25.42 -2.25 -13.21
C ASN A 41 -24.05 -2.59 -12.60
N LEU A 42 -23.70 -3.88 -12.61
CA LEU A 42 -22.42 -4.39 -12.12
C LEU A 42 -21.68 -5.17 -13.23
N PRO A 43 -20.33 -5.18 -13.20
CA PRO A 43 -19.54 -5.98 -14.13
C PRO A 43 -19.84 -7.48 -14.00
N VAL A 44 -19.92 -8.17 -15.13
CA VAL A 44 -20.12 -9.63 -15.16
C VAL A 44 -18.77 -10.32 -15.06
N ASN A 45 -18.29 -10.54 -13.84
CA ASN A 45 -17.10 -11.33 -13.56
C ASN A 45 -17.14 -11.95 -12.16
N GLN A 46 -16.31 -12.98 -11.95
CA GLN A 46 -16.23 -13.70 -10.68
C GLN A 46 -15.82 -12.82 -9.50
N ASN A 47 -14.92 -11.85 -9.72
CA ASN A 47 -14.52 -10.91 -8.67
C ASN A 47 -15.72 -10.11 -8.14
N THR A 48 -16.64 -9.70 -9.02
CA THR A 48 -17.84 -8.97 -8.64
C THR A 48 -18.76 -9.82 -7.77
N ILE A 49 -19.00 -11.07 -8.18
CA ILE A 49 -19.79 -12.04 -7.40
C ILE A 49 -19.17 -12.21 -6.02
N GLN A 50 -17.87 -12.48 -5.95
CA GLN A 50 -17.16 -12.69 -4.70
C GLN A 50 -17.23 -11.44 -3.80
N THR A 51 -17.01 -10.24 -4.34
CA THR A 51 -17.17 -8.98 -3.60
C THR A 51 -18.56 -8.86 -2.99
N LEU A 52 -19.63 -9.12 -3.75
CA LEU A 52 -21.02 -9.04 -3.23
C LEU A 52 -21.26 -10.05 -2.11
N LEU A 53 -20.80 -11.28 -2.26
CA LEU A 53 -20.95 -12.31 -1.23
C LEU A 53 -20.18 -11.95 0.05
N VAL A 54 -18.95 -11.46 -0.07
CA VAL A 54 -18.13 -11.03 1.07
C VAL A 54 -18.78 -9.86 1.82
N ILE A 55 -19.34 -8.86 1.11
CA ILE A 55 -20.04 -7.74 1.76
C ILE A 55 -21.13 -8.23 2.71
N ASN A 56 -21.80 -9.34 2.40
CA ASN A 56 -22.85 -9.89 3.26
C ASN A 56 -22.29 -10.55 4.53
N LYS A 57 -21.09 -11.13 4.46
CA LYS A 57 -20.39 -11.72 5.62
C LYS A 57 -19.89 -10.65 6.60
N LEU A 58 -19.63 -9.44 6.13
CA LEU A 58 -19.15 -8.34 6.97
C LEU A 58 -20.24 -7.81 7.91
N ASN A 59 -19.82 -7.35 9.09
CA ASN A 59 -20.72 -6.65 10.01
C ASN A 59 -21.13 -5.26 9.47
N ASP A 60 -22.12 -4.64 10.14
CA ASP A 60 -22.69 -3.37 9.69
C ASP A 60 -21.69 -2.21 9.74
N ASP A 61 -20.67 -2.26 10.58
CA ASP A 61 -19.66 -1.22 10.67
C ASP A 61 -18.75 -1.20 9.44
N TYR A 62 -18.30 -2.37 8.97
CA TYR A 62 -17.56 -2.45 7.71
C TYR A 62 -18.43 -2.11 6.50
N LYS A 63 -19.72 -2.49 6.50
CA LYS A 63 -20.66 -2.08 5.46
C LYS A 63 -20.80 -0.56 5.39
N LYS A 64 -20.92 0.13 6.55
CA LYS A 64 -20.92 1.60 6.61
C LYS A 64 -19.62 2.19 6.06
N LEU A 65 -18.47 1.58 6.36
CA LEU A 65 -17.17 2.04 5.85
C LEU A 65 -17.06 1.89 4.32
N ILE A 66 -17.66 0.84 3.74
CA ILE A 66 -17.77 0.69 2.29
C ILE A 66 -18.67 1.79 1.70
N LEU A 67 -19.83 2.06 2.31
CA LEU A 67 -20.74 3.12 1.88
C LEU A 67 -20.11 4.51 1.94
N ASN A 68 -19.24 4.75 2.92
CA ASN A 68 -18.52 6.01 3.11
C ASN A 68 -17.19 6.06 2.33
N GLU A 69 -16.99 5.15 1.37
CA GLU A 69 -15.80 5.08 0.52
C GLU A 69 -14.48 5.04 1.31
N LYS A 70 -14.48 4.43 2.49
CA LYS A 70 -13.28 4.22 3.32
C LYS A 70 -12.60 2.88 3.05
N ILE A 71 -13.34 1.91 2.51
CA ILE A 71 -12.84 0.59 2.10
C ILE A 71 -12.99 0.46 0.60
N ASN A 72 -11.89 0.14 -0.09
CA ASN A 72 -11.93 -0.20 -1.51
C ASN A 72 -12.61 -1.58 -1.69
N PRO A 73 -13.78 -1.69 -2.35
CA PRO A 73 -14.47 -2.98 -2.49
C PRO A 73 -13.69 -4.02 -3.30
N GLN A 74 -12.71 -3.61 -4.10
CA GLN A 74 -11.89 -4.52 -4.89
C GLN A 74 -10.96 -5.39 -4.04
N ILE A 75 -10.64 -4.97 -2.81
CA ILE A 75 -9.79 -5.77 -1.91
C ILE A 75 -10.57 -6.92 -1.25
N LEU A 76 -11.91 -6.89 -1.33
CA LEU A 76 -12.76 -7.95 -0.77
C LEU A 76 -12.60 -9.29 -1.50
N LYS A 77 -12.09 -9.30 -2.74
CA LYS A 77 -11.72 -10.53 -3.45
C LYS A 77 -10.68 -11.38 -2.71
N TYR A 78 -9.89 -10.75 -1.82
CA TYR A 78 -8.90 -11.47 -1.02
C TYR A 78 -9.48 -12.12 0.24
N TYR A 79 -10.78 -11.96 0.55
CA TYR A 79 -11.38 -12.48 1.79
C TYR A 79 -11.13 -13.98 2.00
N GLU A 80 -11.31 -14.79 0.95
CA GLU A 80 -11.12 -16.25 1.04
C GLU A 80 -9.64 -16.67 1.07
N ALA A 81 -8.73 -15.76 0.76
CA ALA A 81 -7.30 -16.04 0.80
C ALA A 81 -6.73 -15.99 2.23
N PHE A 82 -7.38 -15.23 3.12
CA PHE A 82 -6.93 -15.03 4.50
C PHE A 82 -7.90 -15.69 5.47
N ASP A 83 -7.45 -16.04 6.67
CA ASP A 83 -8.38 -16.24 7.76
C ASP A 83 -9.10 -14.92 8.09
N GLU A 84 -10.33 -15.01 8.59
CA GLU A 84 -11.17 -13.84 8.84
C GLU A 84 -10.49 -12.82 9.77
N LYS A 85 -9.78 -13.29 10.80
CA LYS A 85 -9.11 -12.41 11.76
C LYS A 85 -8.00 -11.60 11.08
N SER A 86 -7.17 -12.24 10.26
CA SER A 86 -6.11 -11.56 9.49
C SER A 86 -6.68 -10.59 8.46
N PHE A 87 -7.74 -10.99 7.75
CA PHE A 87 -8.42 -10.13 6.78
C PHE A 87 -8.96 -8.85 7.43
N LEU A 88 -9.70 -8.98 8.54
CA LEU A 88 -10.26 -7.84 9.26
C LEU A 88 -9.16 -6.97 9.89
N LYS A 89 -8.04 -7.58 10.33
CA LYS A 89 -6.88 -6.83 10.81
C LYS A 89 -6.27 -5.97 9.70
N LEU A 90 -6.09 -6.51 8.49
CA LEU A 90 -5.62 -5.75 7.32
C LEU A 90 -6.55 -4.61 6.95
N LEU A 91 -7.87 -4.84 6.92
CA LEU A 91 -8.85 -3.79 6.69
C LEU A 91 -8.70 -2.66 7.70
N ASN A 92 -8.63 -3.00 9.00
CA ASN A 92 -8.47 -2.01 10.06
C ASN A 92 -7.16 -1.24 9.97
N LEU A 93 -6.05 -1.90 9.61
CA LEU A 93 -4.77 -1.22 9.37
C LEU A 93 -4.92 -0.20 8.22
N GLY A 94 -5.52 -0.60 7.09
CA GLY A 94 -5.75 0.30 5.96
C GLY A 94 -6.59 1.52 6.32
N ILE A 95 -7.64 1.33 7.13
CA ILE A 95 -8.50 2.41 7.62
C ILE A 95 -7.74 3.34 8.56
N LYS A 96 -7.07 2.79 9.59
CA LYS A 96 -6.39 3.57 10.64
C LYS A 96 -5.16 4.31 10.12
N LEU A 97 -4.50 3.79 9.09
CA LEU A 97 -3.41 4.45 8.38
C LEU A 97 -3.89 5.45 7.31
N PHE A 98 -5.21 5.64 7.16
CA PHE A 98 -5.83 6.48 6.14
C PHE A 98 -5.28 6.18 4.73
N LEU A 99 -5.20 4.90 4.38
CA LEU A 99 -4.71 4.50 3.06
C LEU A 99 -5.73 4.82 1.98
N SER A 100 -5.25 5.40 0.87
CA SER A 100 -6.03 5.57 -0.35
C SER A 100 -6.41 4.21 -0.95
N PHE A 101 -7.36 4.18 -1.90
CA PHE A 101 -7.78 2.93 -2.55
C PHE A 101 -6.65 2.20 -3.27
N SER A 102 -5.68 2.92 -3.85
CA SER A 102 -4.48 2.31 -4.45
C SER A 102 -3.62 1.65 -3.37
N GLU A 103 -3.33 2.39 -2.29
CA GLU A 103 -2.51 1.88 -1.19
C GLU A 103 -3.18 0.71 -0.46
N GLN A 104 -4.51 0.70 -0.33
CA GLN A 104 -5.24 -0.47 0.17
C GLN A 104 -5.07 -1.68 -0.74
N ARG A 105 -5.13 -1.49 -2.06
CA ARG A 105 -4.91 -2.58 -3.02
C ARG A 105 -3.50 -3.15 -2.90
N GLU A 106 -2.50 -2.27 -2.88
CA GLU A 106 -1.08 -2.62 -2.71
C GLU A 106 -0.81 -3.32 -1.38
N LEU A 107 -1.43 -2.85 -0.29
CA LEU A 107 -1.34 -3.49 1.03
C LEU A 107 -1.82 -4.94 0.98
N PHE A 108 -2.99 -5.19 0.38
CA PHE A 108 -3.55 -6.53 0.28
C PHE A 108 -2.77 -7.44 -0.69
N GLU A 109 -2.28 -6.89 -1.80
CA GLU A 109 -1.39 -7.61 -2.73
C GLU A 109 -0.10 -8.05 -2.02
N LEU A 110 0.57 -7.14 -1.31
CA LEU A 110 1.76 -7.48 -0.55
C LEU A 110 1.46 -8.48 0.57
N ALA A 111 0.37 -8.29 1.32
CA ALA A 111 -0.02 -9.21 2.39
C ALA A 111 -0.26 -10.63 1.85
N TYR A 112 -0.87 -10.75 0.68
CA TYR A 112 -1.10 -12.04 0.02
C TYR A 112 0.22 -12.70 -0.39
N ASP A 113 1.17 -11.93 -0.94
CA ASP A 113 2.50 -12.43 -1.27
C ASP A 113 3.27 -12.89 -0.01
N LEU A 114 3.22 -12.09 1.06
CA LEU A 114 3.91 -12.38 2.33
C LEU A 114 3.32 -13.58 3.07
N MET A 115 2.02 -13.85 2.91
CA MET A 115 1.38 -15.04 3.46
C MET A 115 2.00 -16.31 2.89
N ARG A 116 2.36 -16.32 1.60
CA ARG A 116 2.94 -17.49 0.91
C ARG A 116 4.38 -17.82 1.34
N VAL A 117 5.03 -16.89 2.05
CA VAL A 117 6.41 -17.01 2.53
C VAL A 117 6.50 -16.85 4.06
N ASP A 118 5.38 -17.05 4.76
CA ASP A 118 5.28 -17.02 6.22
C ASP A 118 5.78 -15.73 6.90
N LYS A 119 5.64 -14.58 6.21
CA LYS A 119 6.04 -13.25 6.71
C LYS A 119 4.88 -12.30 7.02
N LEU A 120 3.65 -12.74 6.81
CA LEU A 120 2.46 -11.91 7.03
C LEU A 120 2.37 -11.42 8.47
N GLU A 121 2.60 -12.30 9.46
CA GLU A 121 2.48 -11.93 10.87
C GLU A 121 3.49 -10.87 11.30
N GLU A 122 4.75 -11.00 10.85
CA GLU A 122 5.80 -10.00 11.07
C GLU A 122 5.38 -8.64 10.50
N PHE A 123 4.90 -8.62 9.26
CA PHE A 123 4.43 -7.41 8.61
C PHE A 123 3.24 -6.77 9.34
N LEU A 124 2.23 -7.56 9.72
CA LEU A 124 1.08 -7.08 10.47
C LEU A 124 1.47 -6.51 11.84
N LYS A 125 2.47 -7.08 12.49
CA LYS A 125 3.01 -6.58 13.76
C LYS A 125 3.69 -5.24 13.58
N GLU A 126 4.55 -5.10 12.57
CA GLU A 126 5.26 -3.86 12.27
C GLU A 126 4.27 -2.73 11.92
N LEU A 127 3.27 -3.01 11.08
CA LEU A 127 2.21 -2.04 10.77
C LEU A 127 1.36 -1.65 11.98
N SER A 128 1.14 -2.58 12.91
CA SER A 128 0.38 -2.28 14.13
C SER A 128 1.14 -1.31 15.04
N GLN A 129 2.46 -1.48 15.18
CA GLN A 129 3.31 -0.58 15.97
C GLN A 129 3.37 0.84 15.40
N ILE A 130 3.25 0.99 14.07
CA ILE A 130 3.20 2.31 13.43
C ILE A 130 1.99 3.12 13.92
N LEU A 131 0.88 2.47 14.27
CA LEU A 131 -0.31 3.18 14.74
C LEU A 131 -0.12 3.92 16.06
N ASP A 132 0.90 3.54 16.85
CA ASP A 132 1.22 4.18 18.13
C ASP A 132 1.86 5.57 17.95
N LEU A 133 2.32 5.90 16.74
CA LEU A 133 2.80 7.25 16.42
C LEU A 133 1.62 8.22 16.34
N GLU A 134 1.67 9.32 17.11
CA GLU A 134 0.58 10.30 17.14
C GLU A 134 0.49 11.11 15.84
N ASP A 135 1.65 11.54 15.31
CA ASP A 135 1.71 12.40 14.13
C ASP A 135 1.39 11.64 12.83
N TYR A 136 0.48 12.20 12.04
CA TYR A 136 0.04 11.60 10.79
C TYR A 136 1.16 11.48 9.76
N ASN A 137 2.01 12.50 9.62
CA ASN A 137 3.08 12.50 8.61
C ASN A 137 4.16 11.48 8.98
N GLN A 138 4.49 11.38 10.27
CA GLN A 138 5.39 10.35 10.79
C GLN A 138 4.83 8.94 10.56
N ARG A 139 3.55 8.70 10.88
CA ARG A 139 2.86 7.44 10.56
C ARG A 139 2.94 7.09 9.09
N LYS A 140 2.60 8.04 8.22
CA LYS A 140 2.58 7.81 6.77
C LYS A 140 3.96 7.47 6.24
N LYS A 141 5.00 8.16 6.75
CA LYS A 141 6.40 7.87 6.41
C LYS A 141 6.82 6.49 6.90
N ALA A 142 6.54 6.16 8.16
CA ALA A 142 6.87 4.86 8.76
C ALA A 142 6.16 3.72 8.02
N TYR A 143 4.88 3.89 7.65
CA TYR A 143 4.15 2.94 6.80
C TYR A 143 4.87 2.68 5.48
N LYS A 144 5.29 3.73 4.77
CA LYS A 144 6.01 3.59 3.49
C LYS A 144 7.34 2.85 3.68
N GLU A 145 8.08 3.18 4.74
CA GLU A 145 9.35 2.52 5.05
C GLU A 145 9.14 1.01 5.34
N ALA A 146 8.16 0.67 6.18
CA ALA A 146 7.79 -0.72 6.47
C ALA A 146 7.30 -1.45 5.20
N PHE A 147 6.41 -0.84 4.42
CA PHE A 147 5.92 -1.42 3.17
C PHE A 147 7.07 -1.75 2.20
N MET A 148 8.00 -0.81 1.99
CA MET A 148 9.14 -1.02 1.11
C MET A 148 10.12 -2.08 1.64
N LYS A 149 10.31 -2.18 2.96
CA LYS A 149 11.11 -3.23 3.60
C LYS A 149 10.59 -4.62 3.22
N PHE A 150 9.28 -4.84 3.26
CA PHE A 150 8.70 -6.15 2.94
C PHE A 150 8.50 -6.38 1.44
N ARG A 151 8.13 -5.33 0.68
CA ARG A 151 7.92 -5.43 -0.77
C ARG A 151 9.23 -5.66 -1.53
N TYR A 152 10.30 -5.01 -1.09
CA TYR A 152 11.59 -5.01 -1.77
C TYR A 152 12.74 -5.23 -0.77
N PRO A 153 12.85 -6.42 -0.15
CA PRO A 153 13.78 -6.67 0.95
C PRO A 153 15.24 -6.39 0.58
N PHE A 154 15.70 -6.86 -0.58
CA PHE A 154 17.06 -6.57 -1.09
C PHE A 154 17.27 -5.08 -1.37
N TYR A 155 16.24 -4.42 -1.87
CA TYR A 155 16.25 -3.01 -2.22
C TYR A 155 16.27 -2.12 -0.97
N SER A 156 15.61 -2.54 0.11
CA SER A 156 15.56 -1.83 1.39
C SER A 156 16.95 -1.74 2.05
N GLN A 157 17.77 -2.79 1.91
CA GLN A 157 19.16 -2.81 2.39
C GLN A 157 20.02 -1.83 1.58
N LYS A 158 19.91 -1.86 0.24
CA LYS A 158 20.58 -0.89 -0.63
C LYS A 158 20.14 0.55 -0.33
N TRP A 159 18.86 0.79 -0.08
CA TRP A 159 18.33 2.11 0.31
C TRP A 159 18.83 2.61 1.65
N LYS A 160 18.94 1.73 2.66
CA LYS A 160 19.50 2.09 3.96
C LYS A 160 20.95 2.52 3.82
N ARG A 161 21.75 1.74 3.09
CA ARG A 161 23.14 2.05 2.79
C ARG A 161 23.28 3.33 1.96
N LEU A 162 22.43 3.52 0.96
CA LEU A 162 22.30 4.77 0.19
C LEU A 162 22.06 5.98 1.10
N LYS A 163 21.14 5.86 2.06
CA LYS A 163 20.80 6.93 3.00
C LYS A 163 21.97 7.23 3.93
N GLU A 164 22.66 6.22 4.43
CA GLU A 164 23.87 6.35 5.26
C GLU A 164 24.98 7.08 4.48
N ILE A 165 25.28 6.64 3.26
CA ILE A 165 26.26 7.27 2.36
C ILE A 165 25.85 8.72 2.09
N LYS A 166 24.63 8.96 1.60
CA LYS A 166 24.16 10.33 1.34
C LYS A 166 24.29 11.23 2.57
N SER A 167 23.94 10.73 3.75
CA SER A 167 24.02 11.51 5.00
C SER A 167 25.48 11.84 5.38
N PHE A 168 26.38 10.86 5.26
CA PHE A 168 27.82 11.05 5.54
C PHE A 168 28.45 12.11 4.61
N PHE A 169 28.18 12.02 3.30
CA PHE A 169 28.70 12.98 2.32
C PHE A 169 28.05 14.36 2.47
N THR A 170 26.74 14.42 2.74
CA THR A 170 26.02 15.70 2.96
C THR A 170 26.54 16.42 4.20
N ALA A 171 26.88 15.70 5.28
CA ALA A 171 27.51 16.28 6.47
C ALA A 171 28.88 16.91 6.16
N LYS A 172 29.52 16.50 5.06
CA LYS A 172 30.71 17.11 4.49
C LYS A 172 30.37 17.98 3.28
N GLY A 173 29.17 18.55 3.19
CA GLY A 173 28.76 19.47 2.13
C GLY A 173 28.97 18.95 0.71
N VAL A 174 28.90 17.63 0.52
CA VAL A 174 28.89 16.94 -0.77
C VAL A 174 27.53 16.29 -0.94
N GLU A 175 26.79 16.70 -1.95
CA GLU A 175 25.53 16.09 -2.32
C GLU A 175 25.80 14.96 -3.32
N VAL A 176 25.22 13.79 -3.07
CA VAL A 176 25.36 12.61 -3.93
C VAL A 176 23.97 12.20 -4.42
N GLN A 177 23.76 12.25 -5.72
CA GLN A 177 22.51 11.85 -6.37
C GLN A 177 22.75 10.62 -7.23
N TYR A 178 21.84 9.66 -7.12
CA TYR A 178 21.87 8.42 -7.86
C TYR A 178 20.67 8.41 -8.79
N VAL A 179 20.79 7.75 -9.94
CA VAL A 179 19.65 7.51 -10.81
C VAL A 179 18.52 6.80 -10.07
N PRO A 180 17.24 7.09 -10.40
CA PRO A 180 16.10 6.36 -9.87
C PRO A 180 16.31 4.86 -10.05
N TYR A 181 16.01 4.09 -9.01
CA TYR A 181 16.13 2.63 -9.02
C TYR A 181 17.51 2.06 -9.38
N LEU A 182 18.60 2.83 -9.25
CA LEU A 182 19.98 2.34 -9.46
C LEU A 182 20.14 1.54 -10.76
N GLU A 183 19.36 1.87 -11.80
CA GLU A 183 19.34 1.13 -13.08
C GLU A 183 20.67 1.26 -13.82
N GLU A 184 21.36 2.38 -13.59
CA GLU A 184 22.67 2.70 -14.13
C GLU A 184 23.65 2.96 -12.99
N ARG A 185 24.95 2.76 -13.26
CA ARG A 185 26.03 3.04 -12.29
C ARG A 185 26.42 4.52 -12.22
N ASP A 186 25.61 5.37 -12.85
CA ASP A 186 25.85 6.80 -12.92
C ASP A 186 25.46 7.47 -11.61
N VAL A 187 26.40 8.27 -11.11
CA VAL A 187 26.25 9.03 -9.87
C VAL A 187 26.67 10.46 -10.09
N GLU A 188 25.79 11.38 -9.73
CA GLU A 188 26.06 12.81 -9.77
C GLU A 188 26.54 13.28 -8.40
N ILE A 189 27.71 13.93 -8.37
CA ILE A 189 28.32 14.48 -7.16
C ILE A 189 28.36 16.00 -7.30
N ARG A 190 27.68 16.70 -6.39
CA ARG A 190 27.62 18.17 -6.38
C ARG A 190 28.16 18.74 -5.08
N PHE A 191 28.91 19.82 -5.16
CA PHE A 191 29.29 20.61 -3.99
C PHE A 191 29.58 22.05 -4.42
N LYS A 192 29.34 22.98 -3.51
CA LYS A 192 29.67 24.39 -3.70
C LYS A 192 31.05 24.69 -3.14
N VAL A 193 31.76 25.57 -3.81
CA VAL A 193 33.13 26.00 -3.47
C VAL A 193 33.15 27.52 -3.53
N GLU A 194 33.64 28.16 -2.47
CA GLU A 194 33.84 29.61 -2.44
C GLU A 194 35.32 29.97 -2.62
N ARG A 195 36.24 29.09 -2.20
CA ARG A 195 37.69 29.30 -2.29
C ARG A 195 38.41 28.04 -2.77
N LEU A 196 39.62 28.21 -3.32
CA LEU A 196 40.40 27.09 -3.87
C LEU A 196 40.70 26.03 -2.80
N GLU A 197 40.94 26.43 -1.56
CA GLU A 197 41.19 25.51 -0.44
C GLU A 197 39.99 24.60 -0.14
N ASP A 198 38.76 25.06 -0.41
CA ASP A 198 37.56 24.26 -0.23
C ASP A 198 37.45 23.19 -1.32
N LEU A 199 37.82 23.53 -2.55
CA LEU A 199 37.92 22.55 -3.64
C LEU A 199 38.93 21.46 -3.30
N GLU A 200 40.13 21.84 -2.84
CA GLU A 200 41.17 20.89 -2.44
C GLU A 200 40.71 19.98 -1.29
N LYS A 201 40.05 20.53 -0.26
CA LYS A 201 39.47 19.76 0.84
C LYS A 201 38.42 18.76 0.34
N ARG A 202 37.54 19.18 -0.56
CA ARG A 202 36.48 18.32 -1.14
C ARG A 202 37.06 17.21 -2.00
N ILE A 203 38.03 17.52 -2.87
CA ILE A 203 38.73 16.52 -3.68
C ILE A 203 39.49 15.52 -2.78
N LYS A 204 40.17 15.99 -1.73
CA LYS A 204 40.88 15.11 -0.80
C LYS A 204 39.91 14.16 -0.08
N PHE A 205 38.78 14.69 0.38
CA PHE A 205 37.72 13.88 0.99
C PHE A 205 37.17 12.82 0.02
N LEU A 206 36.87 13.21 -1.22
CA LEU A 206 36.40 12.30 -2.28
C LEU A 206 37.46 11.25 -2.65
N LYS A 207 38.75 11.60 -2.65
CA LYS A 207 39.82 10.60 -2.86
C LYS A 207 39.88 9.56 -1.74
N SER A 208 39.63 9.97 -0.49
CA SER A 208 39.67 9.07 0.66
C SER A 208 38.42 8.20 0.79
N HIS A 209 37.23 8.72 0.49
CA HIS A 209 35.96 8.03 0.77
C HIS A 209 35.11 7.75 -0.48
N GLY A 210 35.48 8.26 -1.66
CA GLY A 210 34.65 8.22 -2.87
C GLY A 210 34.32 6.80 -3.36
N ARG A 211 35.10 5.78 -2.98
CA ARG A 211 34.75 4.38 -3.25
C ARG A 211 33.46 3.95 -2.56
N GLU A 212 33.14 4.52 -1.40
CA GLU A 212 31.92 4.19 -0.65
C GLU A 212 30.66 4.53 -1.45
N ILE A 213 30.70 5.61 -2.25
CA ILE A 213 29.61 6.02 -3.14
C ILE A 213 29.22 4.91 -4.11
N PHE A 214 30.20 4.16 -4.62
CA PHE A 214 29.96 3.11 -5.61
C PHE A 214 29.69 1.74 -4.98
N SER A 215 29.94 1.57 -3.67
CA SER A 215 29.79 0.29 -2.98
C SER A 215 28.35 -0.26 -2.97
N VAL A 216 27.35 0.57 -3.28
CA VAL A 216 25.94 0.16 -3.42
C VAL A 216 25.66 -0.64 -4.70
N PHE A 217 26.58 -0.64 -5.67
CA PHE A 217 26.47 -1.34 -6.95
C PHE A 217 27.22 -2.68 -7.00
N ASP A 218 28.03 -2.98 -5.97
CA ASP A 218 28.90 -4.17 -5.92
C ASP A 218 28.26 -5.36 -5.19
N GLU A 219 27.00 -5.21 -4.74
CA GLU A 219 26.14 -6.25 -4.11
C GLU A 219 24.99 -6.65 -5.04
#